data_AF-A0A434V155-F1
#
_entry.id   AF-A0A434V155-F1
#
_cell.length_a   1.000
_cell.length_b   1.000
_cell.length_c   1.000
_cell.angle_alpha   90.00
_cell.angle_beta   90.00
_cell.angle_gamma   90.00
#
_symmetry.space_group_name_H-M   'P 1'
#
loop_
_entity.id
_entity.type
_entity.pdbx_description
1 polymer ?
#
loop_
_entity_poly.entity_id
_entity_poly.type
_entity_poly.pdbx_seq_one_letter_code
_entity_poly.pdbx_strand_id
1 'polypeptide(L)'
;VELHVERRVVGELTVDLNELIGATTFASDGRLVVAPVLTDPRFANPLSGYYWQVEDIATGSFERSRSLWDAKLLLPARSASGGLRTVEEFAGPGGELSIAVERTIIDAGGHSFRAIVAEDHRTVELSVGEYVRDLAPALLMLAAVLMAAFFIQITIGLAPLETLRVAVRNVIAQ
;
A
#
# COMPACT_ATOMS: atom_id res chain seq x y z
N VAL A 1 9.51 -17.11 -3.58
CA VAL A 1 9.59 -15.91 -2.71
C VAL A 1 8.19 -15.45 -2.30
N GLU A 2 7.20 -15.48 -3.22
CA GLU A 2 5.79 -15.16 -2.94
C GLU A 2 5.17 -15.90 -1.75
N LEU A 3 5.29 -17.24 -1.67
CA LEU A 3 4.72 -18.05 -0.56
C LEU A 3 5.20 -17.66 0.86
N HIS A 4 6.38 -17.04 0.99
CA HIS A 4 6.88 -16.58 2.30
C HIS A 4 6.36 -15.20 2.68
N VAL A 5 6.10 -14.35 1.69
CA VAL A 5 5.54 -13.00 1.90
C VAL A 5 4.10 -13.11 2.35
N GLU A 6 3.31 -13.93 1.65
CA GLU A 6 1.91 -14.17 1.99
C GLU A 6 1.74 -14.76 3.40
N ARG A 7 2.57 -15.73 3.78
CA ARG A 7 2.54 -16.31 5.13
C ARG A 7 2.86 -15.27 6.21
N ARG A 8 3.76 -14.33 5.92
CA ARG A 8 4.09 -13.23 6.84
C ARG A 8 2.90 -12.28 6.98
N VAL A 9 2.31 -11.86 5.86
CA VAL A 9 1.13 -10.97 5.83
C VAL A 9 -0.02 -11.58 6.61
N VAL A 10 -0.39 -12.84 6.32
CA VAL A 10 -1.44 -13.54 7.07
C VAL A 10 -1.11 -13.64 8.56
N GLY A 11 0.15 -13.82 8.93
CA GLY A 11 0.60 -13.81 10.31
C GLY A 11 0.40 -12.46 11.02
N GLU A 12 0.78 -11.36 10.36
CA GLU A 12 0.58 -9.99 10.86
C GLU A 12 -0.92 -9.68 11.01
N LEU A 13 -1.71 -9.92 9.95
CA LEU A 13 -3.15 -9.71 9.98
C LEU A 13 -3.84 -10.56 11.06
N THR A 14 -3.32 -11.77 11.36
CA THR A 14 -3.85 -12.61 12.44
C THR A 14 -3.59 -12.00 13.82
N VAL A 15 -2.45 -11.34 14.03
CA VAL A 15 -2.16 -10.61 15.27
C VAL A 15 -3.13 -9.45 15.42
N ASP A 16 -3.28 -8.63 14.38
CA ASP A 16 -4.21 -7.49 14.38
C ASP A 16 -5.67 -7.95 14.57
N LEU A 17 -6.05 -9.08 13.98
CA LEU A 17 -7.37 -9.68 14.17
C LEU A 17 -7.62 -10.08 15.62
N ASN A 18 -6.62 -10.67 16.30
CA ASN A 18 -6.76 -11.04 17.70
C ASN A 18 -6.88 -9.80 18.60
N GLU A 19 -6.15 -8.73 18.27
CA GLU A 19 -6.29 -7.45 18.96
C GLU A 19 -7.70 -6.86 18.75
N LEU A 20 -8.20 -6.87 17.51
CA LEU A 20 -9.56 -6.42 17.17
C LEU A 20 -10.63 -7.19 17.92
N ILE A 21 -10.49 -8.52 18.00
CA ILE A 21 -11.39 -9.38 18.77
C ILE A 21 -11.38 -8.98 20.25
N GLY A 22 -10.19 -8.76 20.83
CA GLY A 22 -10.06 -8.33 22.22
C GLY A 22 -10.59 -6.92 22.50
N ALA A 23 -10.56 -6.04 21.50
CA ALA A 23 -11.11 -4.69 21.57
C ALA A 23 -12.62 -4.62 21.30
N THR A 24 -13.23 -5.71 20.81
CA THR A 24 -14.65 -5.77 20.47
C THR A 24 -15.47 -6.23 21.67
N THR A 25 -16.55 -5.50 21.96
CA THR A 25 -17.50 -5.85 23.02
C THR A 25 -18.93 -5.49 22.61
N PHE A 26 -19.91 -6.04 23.32
CA PHE A 26 -21.29 -5.58 23.25
C PHE A 26 -21.55 -4.69 24.47
N ALA A 27 -22.00 -3.46 24.22
CA ALA A 27 -22.43 -2.56 25.27
C ALA A 27 -23.70 -3.09 25.96
N SER A 28 -24.06 -2.52 27.11
CA SER A 28 -25.24 -2.97 27.89
C SER A 28 -26.57 -2.82 27.16
N ASP A 29 -26.61 -2.00 26.10
CA ASP A 29 -27.74 -1.81 25.19
C ASP A 29 -27.78 -2.85 24.05
N GLY A 30 -26.81 -3.77 24.01
CA GLY A 30 -26.67 -4.80 22.97
C GLY A 30 -25.98 -4.30 21.70
N ARG A 31 -25.46 -3.07 21.68
CA ARG A 31 -24.75 -2.52 20.52
C ARG A 31 -23.32 -3.04 20.47
N LEU A 32 -22.88 -3.44 19.27
CA LEU A 32 -21.49 -3.76 18.98
C LEU A 32 -20.61 -2.51 19.09
N VAL A 33 -19.53 -2.58 19.86
CA VAL A 33 -18.58 -1.48 20.06
C VAL A 33 -17.16 -2.01 19.96
N VAL A 34 -16.30 -1.27 19.26
CA VAL A 34 -14.86 -1.54 19.18
C VAL A 34 -14.12 -0.41 19.92
N ALA A 35 -13.21 -0.77 20.83
CA ALA A 35 -12.44 0.21 21.59
C ALA A 35 -11.58 1.09 20.67
N PRO A 36 -11.39 2.39 20.97
CA PRO A 36 -10.90 3.40 20.01
C PRO A 36 -9.46 3.23 19.51
N VAL A 37 -8.67 2.32 20.09
CA VAL A 37 -7.26 2.15 19.75
C VAL A 37 -7.00 0.67 19.53
N LEU A 38 -6.98 0.28 18.26
CA LEU A 38 -6.02 -0.73 17.83
C LEU A 38 -4.64 -0.07 17.83
N THR A 39 -3.62 -0.84 18.21
CA THR A 39 -2.26 -0.36 18.39
C THR A 39 -1.65 0.17 17.08
N ASP A 40 -2.16 -0.30 15.93
CA ASP A 40 -1.71 0.14 14.63
C ASP A 40 -2.39 1.45 14.15
N PRO A 41 -1.63 2.57 14.02
CA PRO A 41 -2.16 3.84 13.54
C PRO A 41 -2.63 3.83 12.09
N ARG A 42 -2.24 2.83 11.28
CA ARG A 42 -2.66 2.71 9.86
C ARG A 42 -4.19 2.58 9.74
N PHE A 43 -4.87 2.05 10.74
CA PHE A 43 -6.35 1.98 10.76
C PHE A 43 -7.05 3.33 10.94
N ALA A 44 -6.34 4.35 11.44
CA ALA A 44 -6.86 5.70 11.58
C ALA A 44 -6.69 6.55 10.31
N ASN A 45 -5.71 6.20 9.46
CA ASN A 45 -5.35 6.97 8.28
C ASN A 45 -6.24 6.58 7.08
N PRO A 46 -7.01 7.51 6.51
CA PRO A 46 -7.77 7.26 5.28
C PRO A 46 -6.88 6.71 4.17
N LEU A 47 -7.36 5.70 3.43
CA LEU A 47 -6.64 5.09 2.31
C LEU A 47 -5.23 4.59 2.70
N SER A 48 -5.05 4.05 3.91
CA SER A 48 -3.77 3.46 4.32
C SER A 48 -3.47 2.13 3.64
N GLY A 49 -4.48 1.47 3.07
CA GLY A 49 -4.38 0.09 2.59
C GLY A 49 -4.59 -0.94 3.71
N TYR A 50 -4.87 -0.52 4.94
CA TYR A 50 -5.12 -1.41 6.09
C TYR A 50 -6.49 -1.12 6.65
N TYR A 51 -7.34 -2.13 6.76
CA TYR A 51 -8.73 -1.96 7.14
C TYR A 51 -9.17 -3.01 8.13
N TRP A 52 -10.16 -2.66 8.95
CA TRP A 52 -10.89 -3.62 9.74
C TRP A 52 -12.39 -3.34 9.71
N GLN A 53 -13.16 -4.40 9.90
CA GLN A 53 -14.60 -4.36 10.01
C GLN A 53 -15.05 -5.42 11.02
N VAL A 54 -16.01 -5.07 11.86
CA VAL A 54 -16.67 -6.02 12.76
C VAL A 54 -18.16 -5.97 12.49
N GLU A 55 -18.78 -7.12 12.25
CA GLU A 55 -20.21 -7.23 11.93
C GLU A 55 -20.90 -8.11 12.98
N ASP A 56 -21.96 -7.59 13.59
CA ASP A 56 -22.88 -8.36 14.43
C ASP A 56 -23.71 -9.28 13.51
N ILE A 57 -23.62 -10.59 13.77
CA ILE A 57 -24.27 -11.61 12.93
C ILE A 57 -25.79 -11.63 13.16
N ALA A 58 -26.27 -11.23 14.34
CA ALA A 58 -27.70 -11.24 14.67
C ALA A 58 -28.42 -10.03 14.09
N THR A 59 -27.81 -8.84 14.16
CA THR A 59 -28.45 -7.58 13.74
C THR A 59 -27.99 -7.09 12.36
N GLY A 60 -26.84 -7.54 11.87
CA GLY A 60 -26.18 -6.99 10.68
C GLY A 60 -25.58 -5.59 10.90
N SER A 61 -25.61 -5.08 12.13
CA SER A 61 -24.89 -3.84 12.47
C SER A 61 -23.39 -4.07 12.38
N PHE A 62 -22.63 -3.02 12.05
CA PHE A 62 -21.19 -3.15 11.89
C PHE A 62 -20.46 -1.90 12.35
N GLU A 63 -19.25 -2.13 12.84
CA GLU A 63 -18.25 -1.11 13.14
C GLU A 63 -17.08 -1.27 12.16
N ARG A 64 -16.37 -0.18 11.89
CA ARG A 64 -15.27 -0.18 10.92
C ARG A 64 -14.18 0.83 11.24
N SER A 65 -13.01 0.57 10.68
CA SER A 65 -11.87 1.48 10.76
C SER A 65 -12.14 2.81 10.07
N ARG A 66 -11.45 3.87 10.51
CA ARG A 66 -11.48 5.17 9.83
C ARG A 66 -10.81 5.12 8.45
N SER A 67 -9.83 4.24 8.29
CA SER A 67 -9.20 3.96 6.99
C SER A 67 -10.18 3.44 5.94
N LEU A 68 -11.23 2.71 6.34
CA LEU A 68 -12.29 2.22 5.46
C LEU A 68 -13.28 3.33 5.04
N TRP A 69 -13.25 4.48 5.71
CA TRP A 69 -14.04 5.69 5.46
C TRP A 69 -15.55 5.51 5.33
N ASP A 70 -16.11 5.19 4.15
CA ASP A 70 -17.53 4.90 3.82
C ASP A 70 -17.69 3.57 3.07
N ALA A 71 -16.58 2.88 2.82
CA ALA A 71 -16.58 1.57 2.20
C ALA A 71 -16.98 0.45 3.17
N LYS A 72 -17.33 -0.70 2.59
CA LYS A 72 -17.61 -1.95 3.30
C LYS A 72 -16.72 -3.04 2.70
N LEU A 73 -16.14 -3.88 3.56
CA LEU A 73 -15.43 -5.07 3.12
C LEU A 73 -16.45 -6.14 2.73
N LEU A 74 -16.58 -6.40 1.43
CA LEU A 74 -17.50 -7.38 0.85
C LEU A 74 -16.78 -8.71 0.61
N LEU A 75 -16.64 -9.51 1.67
CA LEU A 75 -16.02 -10.83 1.56
C LEU A 75 -17.05 -11.88 1.11
N PRO A 76 -16.67 -12.87 0.27
CA PRO A 76 -17.54 -13.95 -0.13
C PRO A 76 -18.13 -14.68 1.09
N ALA A 77 -19.46 -14.79 1.14
CA ALA A 77 -20.17 -15.37 2.27
C ALA A 77 -19.95 -16.90 2.35
N ARG A 78 -19.28 -17.42 3.40
CA ARG A 78 -19.34 -18.86 3.73
C ARG A 78 -18.90 -19.24 5.16
N SER A 79 -19.69 -20.18 5.70
CA SER A 79 -19.56 -21.09 6.85
C SER A 79 -19.47 -20.50 8.27
N ALA A 80 -20.40 -20.96 9.11
CA ALA A 80 -20.53 -20.75 10.56
C ALA A 80 -19.42 -21.40 11.40
N SER A 81 -18.23 -21.57 10.85
CA SER A 81 -17.07 -22.09 11.57
C SER A 81 -16.36 -20.93 12.26
N GLY A 82 -16.32 -20.92 13.60
CA GLY A 82 -15.55 -19.95 14.40
C GLY A 82 -14.02 -20.04 14.27
N GLY A 83 -13.53 -20.67 13.20
CA GLY A 83 -12.11 -20.80 12.88
C GLY A 83 -11.57 -19.53 12.23
N LEU A 84 -10.25 -19.35 12.33
CA LEU A 84 -9.52 -18.36 11.54
C LEU A 84 -9.64 -18.75 10.06
N ARG A 85 -10.04 -17.80 9.21
CA ARG A 85 -10.13 -17.97 7.77
C ARG A 85 -9.32 -16.89 7.09
N THR A 86 -8.47 -17.30 6.15
CA THR A 86 -7.82 -16.39 5.20
C THR A 86 -8.70 -16.27 3.96
N VAL A 87 -8.87 -15.05 3.47
CA VAL A 87 -9.50 -14.72 2.20
C VAL A 87 -8.44 -14.05 1.34
N GLU A 88 -7.97 -14.79 0.36
CA GLU A 88 -7.00 -14.33 -0.63
C GLU A 88 -7.76 -13.71 -1.81
N GLU A 89 -7.11 -12.75 -2.48
CA GLU A 89 -7.52 -12.21 -3.78
C GLU A 89 -8.97 -11.70 -3.86
N PHE A 90 -9.41 -10.88 -2.89
CA PHE A 90 -10.67 -10.14 -3.01
C PHE A 90 -10.42 -8.69 -3.41
N ALA A 91 -11.42 -8.04 -4.00
CA ALA A 91 -11.34 -6.62 -4.35
C ALA A 91 -11.54 -5.75 -3.10
N GLY A 92 -10.51 -5.01 -2.72
CA GLY A 92 -10.56 -4.03 -1.65
C GLY A 92 -11.38 -2.78 -1.99
N PRO A 93 -11.56 -1.86 -1.03
CA PRO A 93 -12.28 -0.60 -1.20
C PRO A 93 -11.80 0.28 -2.37
N GLY A 94 -10.50 0.26 -2.67
CA GLY A 94 -9.91 0.98 -3.80
C GLY A 94 -9.91 0.20 -5.12
N GLY A 95 -10.42 -1.04 -5.11
CA GLY A 95 -10.44 -1.93 -6.28
C GLY A 95 -9.16 -2.75 -6.46
N GLU A 96 -8.17 -2.61 -5.58
CA GLU A 96 -6.97 -3.44 -5.57
C GLU A 96 -7.25 -4.86 -5.09
N LEU A 97 -6.39 -5.81 -5.46
CA LEU A 97 -6.35 -7.13 -4.84
C LEU A 97 -5.96 -6.96 -3.37
N SER A 98 -6.63 -7.67 -2.47
CA SER A 98 -6.41 -7.58 -1.03
C SER A 98 -6.41 -8.96 -0.40
N ILE A 99 -5.69 -9.10 0.72
CA ILE A 99 -5.72 -10.27 1.59
C ILE A 99 -6.48 -9.87 2.85
N ALA A 100 -7.37 -10.74 3.31
CA ALA A 100 -8.06 -10.57 4.57
C ALA A 100 -7.94 -11.83 5.42
N VAL A 101 -8.00 -11.62 6.73
CA VAL A 101 -8.27 -12.68 7.69
C VAL A 101 -9.55 -12.36 8.43
N GLU A 102 -10.32 -13.39 8.72
CA GLU A 102 -11.57 -13.24 9.42
C GLU A 102 -11.78 -14.34 10.45
N ARG A 103 -12.58 -14.02 11.46
CA ARG A 103 -13.02 -14.98 12.47
C ARG A 103 -14.38 -14.61 13.01
N THR A 104 -15.20 -15.63 13.20
CA THR A 104 -16.46 -15.50 13.92
C THR A 104 -16.25 -15.87 15.39
N ILE A 105 -16.68 -14.99 16.28
CA ILE A 105 -16.64 -15.17 17.74
C ILE A 105 -18.07 -15.29 18.25
N ILE A 106 -18.29 -16.23 19.15
CA ILE A 106 -19.52 -16.38 19.91
C ILE A 106 -19.13 -16.20 21.37
N ASP A 107 -19.68 -15.18 22.01
CA ASP A 107 -19.47 -14.92 23.43
C ASP A 107 -20.30 -15.89 24.30
N ALA A 108 -19.92 -16.03 25.57
CA ALA A 108 -20.64 -16.82 26.55
C ALA A 108 -22.11 -16.34 26.75
N GLY A 109 -22.39 -15.07 26.48
CA GLY A 109 -23.74 -14.52 26.46
C GLY A 109 -24.60 -14.90 25.24
N GLY A 110 -24.04 -15.64 24.27
CA GLY A 110 -24.73 -16.03 23.03
C GLY A 110 -24.71 -14.97 21.93
N HIS A 111 -24.08 -13.81 22.18
CA HIS A 111 -23.82 -12.82 21.14
C HIS A 111 -22.76 -13.34 20.16
N SER A 112 -22.89 -12.98 18.88
CA SER A 112 -21.92 -13.40 17.88
C SER A 112 -21.56 -12.28 16.93
N PHE A 113 -20.27 -12.16 16.63
CA PHE A 113 -19.74 -11.16 15.72
C PHE A 113 -18.68 -11.77 14.81
N ARG A 114 -18.55 -11.21 13.61
CA ARG A 114 -17.52 -11.53 12.64
C ARG A 114 -16.52 -10.38 12.61
N ALA A 115 -15.28 -10.66 13.00
CA ALA A 115 -14.18 -9.72 12.89
C ALA A 115 -13.40 -9.99 11.61
N ILE A 116 -13.03 -8.94 10.89
CA ILE A 116 -12.32 -8.97 9.61
C ILE A 116 -11.20 -7.94 9.68
N VAL A 117 -9.98 -8.34 9.32
CA VAL A 117 -8.85 -7.44 9.08
C VAL A 117 -8.33 -7.69 7.67
N ALA A 118 -8.06 -6.62 6.93
CA ALA A 118 -7.66 -6.67 5.54
C ALA A 118 -6.48 -5.73 5.25
N GLU A 119 -5.64 -6.15 4.32
CA GLU A 119 -4.58 -5.35 3.72
C GLU A 119 -4.69 -5.41 2.20
N ASP A 120 -4.63 -4.25 1.54
CA ASP A 120 -4.50 -4.18 0.10
C ASP A 120 -3.10 -4.65 -0.30
N HIS A 121 -3.01 -5.51 -1.32
CA HIS A 121 -1.78 -5.71 -2.09
C HIS A 121 -1.50 -4.43 -2.88
N ARG A 122 -1.09 -3.38 -2.15
CA ARG A 122 -0.42 -2.25 -2.76
C ARG A 122 0.91 -2.79 -3.24
N THR A 123 0.98 -3.19 -4.50
CA THR A 123 2.24 -3.31 -5.25
C THR A 123 2.81 -1.90 -5.45
N VAL A 124 3.01 -1.11 -4.39
CA VAL A 124 3.75 0.16 -4.38
C VAL A 124 3.37 1.14 -5.51
N GLU A 125 2.21 1.01 -6.16
CA GLU A 125 1.92 1.77 -7.38
C GLU A 125 1.49 3.20 -7.07
N LEU A 126 0.86 3.43 -5.91
CA LEU A 126 0.40 4.75 -5.49
C LEU A 126 1.50 5.64 -4.86
N SER A 127 2.74 5.18 -4.71
CA SER A 127 3.85 6.01 -4.21
C SER A 127 4.92 6.32 -5.26
N VAL A 128 4.88 5.68 -6.44
CA VAL A 128 5.83 5.98 -7.52
C VAL A 128 5.56 7.37 -8.10
N GLY A 129 4.30 7.79 -8.22
CA GLY A 129 3.95 9.09 -8.81
C GLY A 129 4.52 10.30 -8.03
N GLU A 130 4.38 10.29 -6.70
CA GLU A 130 4.91 11.36 -5.84
C GLU A 130 6.43 11.30 -5.74
N TYR A 131 7.00 10.08 -5.65
CA TYR A 131 8.44 9.88 -5.64
C TYR A 131 9.09 10.36 -6.95
N VAL A 132 8.51 10.04 -8.10
CA VAL A 132 9.01 10.50 -9.41
C VAL A 132 8.88 12.03 -9.55
N ARG A 133 7.81 12.63 -9.03
CA ARG A 133 7.65 14.10 -9.03
C ARG A 133 8.75 14.79 -8.22
N ASP A 134 9.14 14.23 -7.09
CA ASP A 134 10.20 14.78 -6.24
C ASP A 134 11.60 14.50 -6.81
N LEU A 135 11.81 13.40 -7.54
CA LEU A 135 13.07 13.08 -8.22
C LEU A 135 13.26 13.83 -9.54
N ALA A 136 12.17 14.18 -10.25
CA ALA A 136 12.21 14.86 -11.54
C ALA A 136 13.10 16.11 -11.57
N PRO A 137 13.03 17.07 -10.62
CA PRO A 137 13.89 18.25 -10.64
C PRO A 137 15.37 17.91 -10.46
N ALA A 138 15.72 16.92 -9.62
CA ALA A 138 17.10 16.48 -9.43
C ALA A 138 17.68 15.83 -10.70
N LEU A 139 16.88 14.99 -11.38
CA LEU A 139 17.27 14.36 -12.65
C LEU A 139 17.40 15.37 -13.79
N LEU A 140 16.50 16.36 -13.87
CA LEU A 140 16.59 17.45 -14.84
C LEU A 140 17.84 18.30 -14.62
N MET A 141 18.14 18.62 -13.36
CA MET A 141 19.36 19.36 -13.00
C MET A 141 20.62 18.57 -13.39
N LEU A 142 20.66 17.27 -13.09
CA LEU A 142 21.76 16.39 -13.48
C LEU A 142 21.92 16.33 -15.01
N ALA A 143 20.81 16.14 -15.74
CA ALA A 143 20.82 16.12 -17.20
C ALA A 143 21.36 17.44 -17.78
N ALA A 144 20.96 18.59 -17.22
CA ALA A 144 21.46 19.89 -17.64
C ALA A 144 22.98 20.04 -17.41
N VAL A 145 23.49 19.60 -16.26
CA VAL A 145 24.93 19.63 -15.95
C VAL A 145 25.72 18.75 -16.91
N LEU A 146 25.25 17.53 -17.19
CA LEU A 146 25.89 16.61 -18.12
C LEU A 146 25.90 17.18 -19.55
N MET A 147 24.79 17.76 -20.00
CA MET A 147 24.69 18.36 -21.33
C MET A 147 25.63 19.55 -21.47
N ALA A 148 25.72 20.41 -20.47
CA ALA A 148 26.69 21.51 -20.43
C ALA A 148 28.14 21.01 -20.49
N ALA A 149 28.47 19.96 -19.73
CA ALA A 149 29.79 19.35 -19.75
C ALA A 149 30.14 18.78 -21.14
N PHE A 150 29.18 18.13 -21.82
CA PHE A 150 29.37 17.64 -23.19
C PHE A 150 29.65 18.79 -24.18
N PHE A 151 28.90 19.90 -24.12
CA PHE A 151 29.16 21.06 -24.97
C PHE A 151 30.56 21.66 -24.75
N ILE A 152 30.99 21.75 -23.49
CA ILE A 152 32.35 22.21 -23.14
C ILE A 152 33.41 21.25 -23.68
N GLN A 153 33.22 19.93 -23.51
CA GLN A 153 34.13 18.90 -24.02
C GLN A 153 34.26 18.94 -25.55
N ILE A 154 33.15 19.11 -26.27
CA ILE A 154 33.11 19.18 -27.74
C ILE A 154 33.83 20.44 -28.22
N THR A 155 33.48 21.62 -27.69
CA THR A 155 34.07 22.89 -28.13
C THR A 155 35.58 22.96 -27.88
N ILE A 156 36.04 22.53 -26.70
CA ILE A 156 37.47 22.48 -26.37
C ILE A 156 38.18 21.34 -27.12
N GLY A 157 37.53 20.19 -27.31
CA GLY A 157 38.09 19.01 -27.96
C GLY A 157 38.17 19.10 -29.48
N LEU A 158 37.29 19.87 -30.14
CA LEU A 158 37.29 20.07 -31.61
C LEU A 158 38.03 21.32 -32.07
N ALA A 159 38.38 22.24 -31.17
CA ALA A 159 39.23 23.40 -31.47
C ALA A 159 40.56 23.07 -32.23
N PRO A 160 41.23 21.91 -32.04
CA PRO A 160 42.44 21.58 -32.79
C PRO A 160 42.21 21.17 -34.25
N LEU A 161 40.97 20.81 -34.63
CA LEU A 161 40.68 20.32 -35.97
C LEU A 161 40.58 21.44 -37.01
N GLU A 162 40.19 22.66 -36.59
CA GLU A 162 40.27 23.85 -37.44
C GLU A 162 41.71 24.24 -37.74
N THR A 163 42.63 24.09 -36.79
CA THR A 163 44.06 24.38 -36.98
C THR A 163 44.72 23.39 -37.94
N LEU A 164 44.33 22.11 -37.91
CA LEU A 164 44.79 21.12 -38.89
C LEU A 164 44.25 21.39 -40.31
N ARG A 165 43.02 21.89 -40.44
CA ARG A 165 42.41 22.21 -41.74
C ARG A 165 43.11 23.36 -42.46
N VAL A 166 43.64 24.33 -41.70
CA VAL A 166 44.45 25.43 -42.23
C VAL A 166 45.85 24.95 -42.62
N ALA A 167 46.47 24.05 -41.84
CA ALA A 167 47.81 23.53 -42.11
C ALA A 167 47.91 22.71 -43.41
N VAL A 168 46.91 21.88 -43.72
CA VAL A 168 46.90 21.09 -44.97
C VAL A 168 46.70 21.96 -46.22
N ARG A 169 45.97 23.07 -46.10
CA ARG A 169 45.72 23.98 -47.22
C ARG A 169 46.97 24.74 -47.68
N ASN A 170 47.97 24.91 -46.81
CA ASN A 170 49.25 25.52 -47.17
C ASN A 170 50.22 24.55 -47.87
N VAL A 171 50.04 23.23 -47.73
CA VAL A 171 50.95 22.24 -48.35
C VAL A 171 50.58 21.94 -49.80
N ILE A 172 49.32 22.20 -50.21
CA ILE A 172 48.86 21.98 -51.60
C ILE A 172 49.15 23.20 -52.50
N ALA A 173 49.56 24.33 -51.92
CA ALA A 173 49.84 25.58 -52.64
C ALA A 173 51.34 25.83 -52.92
N GLN A 174 52.22 24.85 -52.66
CA GLN A 174 53.67 24.94 -52.86
C GLN A 174 54.16 23.75 -53.69
#